data_AF-A0A6P2ESM4-F1
#
_entry.id   AF-A0A6P2ESM4-F1
#
_cell.length_a   1.000
_cell.length_b   1.000
_cell.length_c   1.000
_cell.angle_alpha   90.00
_cell.angle_beta   90.00
_cell.angle_gamma   90.00
#
_symmetry.space_group_name_H-M   'P 1'
#
loop_
_entity.id
_entity.type
_entity.pdbx_description
1 polymer ?
#
loop_
_entity_poly.entity_id
_entity_poly.type
_entity_poly.pdbx_seq_one_letter_code
_entity_poly.pdbx_strand_id
1 'polypeptide(L)'
;MKNLQDASERICELKGSLIAIDALLPALLEAMPVASHSQLVRSFEAHAEAARAVMQPVLLSEQVLATFEREIVRLRAVLAGTAPPAPRSATEAALLTTTRVSTFLGPSSLSGASGFFFRRDGRLFLVTSRHVLADETSSHFPDRIEVEVHTDTLDLTRYAAVSVPLYREGLSQWRQAADSAGDVDVAAIEIDVGSLPASSILHAFGPEHLEASGDIAEVGDALVIIGFPLGFHDTVHHLPVVRSASIASAFGVRFQQQGYFLTDARTHRGSSGAPVLRRSQDPNADRSQLPWQLLGVHSTRMDMRTRDLLQDESLGLNCAWYADVLMALTEPATAAAKA
;
A
#
# COMPACT_ATOMS: atom_id res chain seq x y z
N MET A 1 13.67 -24.11 -52.58
CA MET A 1 12.20 -24.13 -52.48
C MET A 1 11.69 -25.26 -51.57
N LYS A 2 12.16 -26.51 -51.71
CA LYS A 2 11.77 -27.65 -50.84
C LYS A 2 11.94 -27.39 -49.33
N ASN A 3 13.11 -26.88 -48.90
CA ASN A 3 13.40 -26.61 -47.47
C ASN A 3 12.51 -25.55 -46.81
N LEU A 4 11.96 -24.59 -47.57
CA LEU A 4 11.09 -23.54 -47.02
C LEU A 4 9.66 -24.05 -46.83
N GLN A 5 9.22 -24.95 -47.71
CA GLN A 5 7.92 -25.60 -47.61
C GLN A 5 7.91 -26.58 -46.44
N ASP A 6 8.95 -27.42 -46.31
CA ASP A 6 9.10 -28.35 -45.18
C ASP A 6 9.17 -27.62 -43.82
N ALA A 7 9.84 -26.45 -43.77
CA ALA A 7 9.89 -25.62 -42.57
C ALA A 7 8.52 -25.02 -42.22
N SER A 8 7.76 -24.58 -43.24
CA SER A 8 6.42 -24.02 -43.07
C SER A 8 5.43 -25.07 -42.54
N GLU A 9 5.47 -26.29 -43.09
CA GLU A 9 4.65 -27.41 -42.65
C GLU A 9 4.93 -27.74 -41.17
N ARG A 10 6.20 -27.80 -40.77
CA ARG A 10 6.58 -28.09 -39.39
C ARG A 10 6.19 -27.00 -38.41
N ILE A 11 6.21 -25.74 -38.83
CA ILE A 11 5.70 -24.61 -38.04
C ILE A 11 4.18 -24.74 -37.85
N CYS A 12 3.44 -25.14 -38.89
CA CYS A 12 2.00 -25.36 -38.81
C CYS A 12 1.66 -26.53 -37.86
N GLU A 13 2.40 -27.64 -37.91
CA GLU A 13 2.24 -28.78 -36.99
C GLU A 13 2.45 -28.37 -35.52
N LEU A 14 3.50 -27.59 -35.24
CA LEU A 14 3.79 -27.09 -33.89
C LEU A 14 2.69 -26.14 -33.40
N LYS A 15 2.22 -25.22 -34.26
CA LYS A 15 1.10 -24.32 -33.92
C LYS A 15 -0.19 -25.09 -33.65
N GLY A 16 -0.50 -26.10 -34.46
CA GLY A 16 -1.66 -26.97 -34.25
C GLY A 16 -1.60 -27.71 -32.92
N SER A 17 -0.41 -28.24 -32.57
CA SER A 17 -0.19 -28.91 -31.27
C SER A 17 -0.37 -27.95 -30.09
N LEU A 18 0.12 -26.71 -30.21
CA LEU A 18 -0.04 -25.69 -29.17
C LEU A 18 -1.52 -25.31 -28.98
N ILE A 19 -2.25 -25.08 -30.07
CA ILE A 19 -3.69 -24.75 -30.01
C ILE A 19 -4.49 -25.90 -29.36
N ALA A 20 -4.12 -27.15 -29.64
CA ALA A 20 -4.76 -28.31 -29.01
C ALA A 20 -4.51 -28.36 -27.49
N ILE A 21 -3.30 -28.03 -27.04
CA ILE A 21 -2.97 -27.93 -25.60
C ILE A 21 -3.74 -26.78 -24.95
N ASP A 22 -3.81 -25.61 -25.62
CA ASP A 22 -4.57 -24.45 -25.15
C ASP A 22 -6.07 -24.77 -24.98
N ALA A 23 -6.64 -25.61 -25.84
CA ALA A 23 -8.03 -26.05 -25.73
C ALA A 23 -8.24 -27.14 -24.66
N LEU A 24 -7.24 -28.00 -24.43
CA LEU A 24 -7.32 -29.12 -23.50
C LEU A 24 -7.39 -28.66 -22.04
N LEU A 25 -6.61 -27.65 -21.66
CA LEU A 25 -6.51 -27.23 -20.26
C LEU A 25 -7.85 -26.69 -19.70
N PRO A 26 -8.59 -25.79 -20.38
CA PRO A 26 -9.93 -25.38 -19.97
C PRO A 26 -10.91 -26.56 -19.89
N ALA A 27 -10.90 -27.45 -20.88
CA ALA A 27 -11.78 -28.62 -20.90
C ALA A 27 -11.52 -29.59 -19.73
N LEU A 28 -10.25 -29.76 -19.33
CA LEU A 28 -9.87 -30.54 -18.15
C LEU A 28 -10.37 -29.88 -16.85
N LEU A 29 -10.23 -28.56 -16.75
CA LEU A 29 -10.69 -27.80 -15.58
C LEU A 29 -12.22 -27.84 -15.43
N GLU A 30 -12.96 -27.83 -16.53
CA GLU A 30 -14.42 -27.99 -16.51
C GLU A 30 -14.86 -29.40 -16.10
N ALA A 31 -14.10 -30.44 -16.49
CA ALA A 31 -14.44 -31.82 -16.21
C ALA A 31 -14.02 -32.29 -14.80
N MET A 32 -13.10 -31.59 -14.14
CA MET A 32 -12.55 -31.97 -12.83
C MET A 32 -13.31 -31.32 -11.67
N PRO A 33 -13.37 -31.98 -10.48
CA PRO A 33 -13.88 -31.34 -9.28
C PRO A 33 -12.99 -30.17 -8.86
N VAL A 34 -13.61 -29.03 -8.49
CA VAL A 34 -12.92 -27.79 -8.06
C VAL A 34 -11.89 -28.04 -6.94
N ALA A 35 -12.16 -28.98 -6.02
CA ALA A 35 -11.23 -29.36 -4.96
C ALA A 35 -9.85 -29.85 -5.48
N SER A 36 -9.83 -30.42 -6.69
CA SER A 36 -8.64 -30.97 -7.33
C SER A 36 -7.83 -29.92 -8.11
N HIS A 37 -8.39 -28.74 -8.36
CA HIS A 37 -7.71 -27.68 -9.13
C HIS A 37 -6.42 -27.24 -8.46
N SER A 38 -6.42 -27.12 -7.13
CA SER A 38 -5.21 -26.74 -6.39
C SER A 38 -4.05 -27.74 -6.54
N GLN A 39 -4.38 -29.04 -6.67
CA GLN A 39 -3.40 -30.09 -6.93
C GLN A 39 -2.86 -30.01 -8.35
N LEU A 40 -3.73 -29.73 -9.33
CA LEU A 40 -3.33 -29.52 -10.71
C LEU A 40 -2.38 -28.32 -10.85
N VAL A 41 -2.68 -27.20 -10.18
CA VAL A 41 -1.81 -26.00 -10.15
C VAL A 41 -0.43 -26.35 -9.58
N ARG A 42 -0.37 -26.98 -8.41
CA ARG A 42 0.91 -27.39 -7.80
C ARG A 42 1.70 -28.35 -8.70
N SER A 43 1.01 -29.29 -9.34
CA SER A 43 1.62 -30.24 -10.27
C SER A 43 2.19 -29.50 -11.49
N PHE A 44 1.42 -28.60 -12.09
CA PHE A 44 1.85 -27.80 -13.24
C PHE A 44 3.11 -26.98 -12.92
N GLU A 45 3.15 -26.30 -11.77
CA GLU A 45 4.34 -25.53 -11.35
C GLU A 45 5.58 -26.42 -11.17
N ALA A 46 5.42 -27.58 -10.53
CA ALA A 46 6.52 -28.53 -10.36
C ALA A 46 7.06 -29.05 -11.71
N HIS A 47 6.18 -29.33 -12.67
CA HIS A 47 6.59 -29.78 -14.00
C HIS A 47 7.20 -28.64 -14.83
N ALA A 48 6.69 -27.42 -14.72
CA ALA A 48 7.27 -26.25 -15.36
C ALA A 48 8.71 -25.99 -14.87
N GLU A 49 8.94 -26.12 -13.57
CA GLU A 49 10.27 -25.96 -12.99
C GLU A 49 11.23 -27.08 -13.40
N ALA A 50 10.74 -28.32 -13.42
CA ALA A 50 11.51 -29.45 -13.95
C ALA A 50 11.89 -29.23 -15.43
N ALA A 51 10.97 -28.71 -16.24
CA ALA A 51 11.24 -28.38 -17.63
C ALA A 51 12.30 -27.26 -17.78
N ARG A 52 12.26 -26.21 -16.95
CA ARG A 52 13.30 -25.17 -16.92
C ARG A 52 14.68 -25.76 -16.60
N ALA A 53 14.75 -26.62 -15.59
CA ALA A 53 15.99 -27.27 -15.19
C ALA A 53 16.56 -28.17 -16.30
N VAL A 54 15.70 -28.86 -17.06
CA VAL A 54 16.10 -29.67 -18.22
C VAL A 54 16.57 -28.79 -19.39
N MET A 55 15.96 -27.61 -19.58
CA MET A 55 16.32 -26.67 -20.65
C MET A 55 17.62 -25.90 -20.38
N GLN A 56 17.98 -25.66 -19.12
CA GLN A 56 19.18 -24.90 -18.72
C GLN A 56 20.53 -25.41 -19.27
N PRO A 57 20.85 -26.72 -19.22
CA PRO A 57 22.12 -27.23 -19.74
C PRO A 57 22.14 -27.41 -21.27
N VAL A 58 21.00 -27.22 -21.94
CA VAL A 58 20.85 -27.43 -23.39
C VAL A 58 21.08 -26.10 -24.10
N LEU A 59 21.91 -26.09 -25.15
CA LEU A 59 22.08 -24.95 -26.07
C LEU A 59 20.80 -24.73 -26.90
N LEU A 60 19.74 -24.27 -26.25
CA LEU A 60 18.50 -23.86 -26.89
C LEU A 60 18.59 -22.40 -27.34
N SER A 61 17.86 -22.06 -28.41
CA SER A 61 17.79 -20.67 -28.86
C SER A 61 17.00 -19.82 -27.87
N GLU A 62 17.41 -18.56 -27.68
CA GLU A 62 16.72 -17.61 -26.80
C GLU A 62 15.23 -17.48 -27.14
N GLN A 63 14.88 -17.62 -28.42
CA GLN A 63 13.49 -17.56 -28.88
C GLN A 63 12.65 -18.72 -28.31
N VAL A 64 13.26 -19.91 -28.13
CA VAL A 64 12.59 -21.08 -27.54
C VAL A 64 12.36 -20.85 -26.05
N LEU A 65 13.36 -20.33 -25.32
CA LEU A 65 13.22 -19.99 -23.91
C LEU A 65 12.16 -18.89 -23.69
N ALA A 66 12.21 -17.82 -24.48
CA ALA A 66 11.23 -16.74 -24.40
C ALA A 66 9.81 -17.18 -24.74
N THR A 67 9.65 -18.11 -25.68
CA THR A 67 8.34 -18.69 -26.01
C THR A 67 7.84 -19.59 -24.89
N PHE A 68 8.71 -20.45 -24.35
CA PHE A 68 8.37 -21.28 -23.20
C PHE A 68 7.87 -20.45 -22.02
N GLU A 69 8.58 -19.38 -21.63
CA GLU A 69 8.14 -18.54 -20.51
C GLU A 69 6.81 -17.82 -20.78
N ARG A 70 6.58 -17.34 -22.01
CA ARG A 70 5.28 -16.75 -22.39
C ARG A 70 4.14 -17.76 -22.27
N GLU A 71 4.35 -19.00 -22.73
CA GLU A 71 3.32 -20.05 -22.64
C GLU A 71 3.08 -20.49 -21.19
N ILE A 72 4.12 -20.55 -20.34
CA ILE A 72 3.94 -20.79 -18.91
C ILE A 72 3.09 -19.70 -18.27
N VAL A 73 3.35 -18.41 -18.57
CA VAL A 73 2.55 -17.30 -18.05
C VAL A 73 1.09 -17.40 -18.50
N ARG A 74 0.85 -17.74 -19.78
CA ARG A 74 -0.50 -17.92 -20.33
C ARG A 74 -1.25 -19.07 -19.65
N LEU A 75 -0.65 -20.26 -19.53
CA LEU A 75 -1.28 -21.41 -18.88
C LEU A 75 -1.51 -21.18 -17.39
N ARG A 76 -0.61 -20.46 -16.70
CA ARG A 76 -0.82 -19.99 -15.32
C ARG A 76 -2.06 -19.10 -15.19
N ALA A 77 -2.30 -18.21 -16.15
CA ALA A 77 -3.48 -17.34 -16.12
C ALA A 77 -4.79 -18.13 -16.24
N VAL A 78 -4.83 -19.15 -17.11
CA VAL A 78 -5.98 -20.06 -17.25
C VAL A 78 -6.21 -20.85 -15.95
N LEU A 79 -5.15 -21.38 -15.35
CA LEU A 79 -5.21 -22.09 -14.08
C LEU A 79 -5.67 -21.18 -12.92
N ALA A 80 -5.21 -19.92 -12.89
CA ALA A 80 -5.60 -18.94 -11.87
C ALA A 80 -7.08 -18.56 -11.95
N GLY A 81 -7.68 -18.54 -13.15
CA GLY A 81 -9.11 -18.29 -13.36
C GLY A 81 -10.05 -19.35 -12.74
N THR A 82 -9.50 -20.46 -12.24
CA THR A 82 -10.27 -21.58 -11.63
C THR A 82 -10.05 -21.76 -10.14
N ALA A 83 -9.22 -20.91 -9.52
CA ALA A 83 -9.13 -20.85 -8.08
C ALA A 83 -10.49 -20.42 -7.52
N PRO A 84 -11.01 -21.06 -6.45
CA PRO A 84 -12.13 -20.47 -5.73
C PRO A 84 -11.76 -19.02 -5.40
N PRO A 85 -12.68 -18.05 -5.58
CA PRO A 85 -12.38 -16.67 -5.24
C PRO A 85 -11.83 -16.67 -3.81
N ALA A 86 -10.67 -16.02 -3.61
CA ALA A 86 -10.14 -15.81 -2.27
C ALA A 86 -11.29 -15.35 -1.36
N PRO A 87 -11.37 -15.82 -0.10
CA PRO A 87 -12.46 -15.42 0.79
C PRO A 87 -12.59 -13.91 0.72
N ARG A 88 -13.73 -13.43 0.20
CA ARG A 88 -13.95 -12.00 0.03
C ARG A 88 -13.95 -11.40 1.41
N SER A 89 -12.93 -10.61 1.73
CA SER A 89 -13.05 -9.65 2.82
C SER A 89 -14.26 -8.77 2.53
N ALA A 90 -14.97 -8.34 3.58
CA ALA A 90 -16.12 -7.45 3.40
C ALA A 90 -15.74 -6.11 2.72
N THR A 91 -14.45 -5.77 2.66
CA THR A 91 -13.95 -4.52 2.08
C THR A 91 -12.55 -4.68 1.47
N GLU A 92 -12.09 -3.66 0.74
CA GLU A 92 -10.75 -3.59 0.14
C GLU A 92 -9.66 -3.43 1.22
N ALA A 93 -8.56 -4.19 1.10
CA ALA A 93 -7.46 -4.17 2.06
C ALA A 93 -6.88 -2.76 2.30
N ALA A 94 -6.89 -1.89 1.28
CA ALA A 94 -6.41 -0.51 1.38
C ALA A 94 -7.25 0.36 2.33
N LEU A 95 -8.53 0.08 2.53
CA LEU A 95 -9.34 0.82 3.51
C LEU A 95 -8.98 0.42 4.94
N LEU A 96 -8.49 -0.81 5.12
CA LEU A 96 -8.07 -1.37 6.40
C LEU A 96 -6.58 -1.08 6.72
N THR A 97 -5.87 -0.32 5.87
CA THR A 97 -4.54 0.22 6.22
C THR A 97 -4.64 1.49 7.04
N THR A 98 -5.76 2.22 6.91
CA THR A 98 -5.95 3.55 7.47
C THR A 98 -6.89 3.46 8.67
N THR A 99 -6.54 4.15 9.75
CA THR A 99 -7.35 4.24 10.96
C THR A 99 -7.63 5.70 11.32
N ARG A 100 -8.73 5.91 12.03
CA ARG A 100 -9.05 7.21 12.61
C ARG A 100 -8.17 7.41 13.83
N VAL A 101 -7.55 8.58 13.95
CA VAL A 101 -6.76 8.96 15.12
C VAL A 101 -7.53 10.03 15.88
N SER A 102 -7.94 9.74 17.12
CA SER A 102 -8.57 10.71 18.01
C SER A 102 -7.61 11.06 19.14
N THR A 103 -7.40 12.35 19.40
CA THR A 103 -6.43 12.83 20.39
C THR A 103 -7.12 13.27 21.67
N PHE A 104 -6.48 13.05 22.82
CA PHE A 104 -7.05 13.34 24.14
C PHE A 104 -6.02 13.96 25.08
N LEU A 105 -6.52 14.75 26.04
CA LEU A 105 -5.78 15.19 27.22
C LEU A 105 -6.64 14.90 28.46
N GLY A 106 -6.23 13.92 29.26
CA GLY A 106 -7.06 13.36 30.32
C GLY A 106 -8.41 12.90 29.75
N PRO A 107 -9.55 13.23 30.37
CA PRO A 107 -10.86 12.83 29.85
C PRO A 107 -11.32 13.62 28.61
N SER A 108 -10.63 14.69 28.24
CA SER A 108 -11.07 15.63 27.20
C SER A 108 -10.60 15.21 25.82
N SER A 109 -11.52 15.10 24.85
CA SER A 109 -11.18 14.97 23.43
C SER A 109 -10.72 16.31 22.87
N LEU A 110 -9.67 16.30 22.04
CA LEU A 110 -9.08 17.51 21.48
C LEU A 110 -9.32 17.63 19.96
N SER A 111 -8.86 16.65 19.19
CA SER A 111 -8.91 16.68 17.72
C SER A 111 -9.07 15.28 17.12
N GLY A 112 -9.44 15.25 15.85
CA GLY A 112 -9.49 14.04 15.02
C GLY A 112 -8.59 14.20 13.80
N ALA A 113 -7.92 13.12 13.43
CA ALA A 113 -6.98 13.01 12.34
C ALA A 113 -7.04 11.62 11.69
N SER A 114 -6.15 11.40 10.73
CA SER A 114 -5.95 10.12 10.08
C SER A 114 -4.58 9.55 10.45
N GLY A 115 -4.46 8.24 10.36
CA GLY A 115 -3.18 7.55 10.42
C GLY A 115 -3.26 6.25 9.64
N PHE A 116 -2.12 5.61 9.43
CA PHE A 116 -2.09 4.31 8.76
C PHE A 116 -1.02 3.42 9.37
N PHE A 117 -1.15 2.12 9.11
CA PHE A 117 -0.21 1.14 9.62
C PHE A 117 0.95 0.89 8.66
N PHE A 118 2.15 0.79 9.22
CA PHE A 118 3.37 0.42 8.52
C PHE A 118 4.05 -0.72 9.27
N ARG A 119 4.54 -1.74 8.57
CA ARG A 119 5.19 -2.91 9.15
C ARG A 119 6.59 -3.04 8.60
N ARG A 120 7.54 -3.24 9.49
CA ARG A 120 8.95 -3.47 9.14
C ARG A 120 9.60 -4.40 10.16
N ASP A 121 10.29 -5.43 9.67
CA ASP A 121 11.01 -6.42 10.50
C ASP A 121 10.12 -7.03 11.59
N GLY A 122 8.86 -7.32 11.27
CA GLY A 122 7.87 -7.87 12.20
C GLY A 122 7.27 -6.87 13.19
N ARG A 123 7.75 -5.63 13.25
CA ARG A 123 7.22 -4.56 14.11
C ARG A 123 6.11 -3.78 13.41
N LEU A 124 5.06 -3.45 14.14
CA LEU A 124 3.93 -2.66 13.65
C LEU A 124 4.07 -1.22 14.13
N PHE A 125 3.87 -0.27 13.22
CA PHE A 125 3.89 1.15 13.50
C PHE A 125 2.58 1.79 13.08
N LEU A 126 2.09 2.72 13.87
CA LEU A 126 1.09 3.70 13.46
C LEU A 126 1.83 4.95 12.98
N VAL A 127 1.55 5.37 11.76
CA VAL A 127 2.08 6.59 11.16
C VAL A 127 0.98 7.65 11.11
N THR A 128 1.32 8.89 11.47
CA THR A 128 0.46 10.06 11.34
C THR A 128 1.31 11.33 11.17
N SER A 129 0.71 12.51 11.07
CA SER A 129 1.46 13.78 11.07
C SER A 129 1.94 14.14 12.47
N ARG A 130 3.12 14.75 12.57
CA ARG A 130 3.69 15.18 13.87
C ARG A 130 2.74 16.14 14.60
N HIS A 131 2.16 17.11 13.89
CA HIS A 131 1.27 18.10 14.47
C HIS A 131 -0.04 17.52 15.07
N VAL A 132 -0.36 16.25 14.78
CA VAL A 132 -1.45 15.52 15.44
C VAL A 132 -1.07 15.12 16.87
N LEU A 133 0.22 14.89 17.14
CA LEU A 133 0.74 14.41 18.42
C LEU A 133 1.34 15.55 19.27
N ALA A 134 1.87 16.58 18.61
CA ALA A 134 2.37 17.79 19.25
C ALA A 134 2.38 18.93 18.22
N ASP A 135 1.72 20.05 18.53
CA ASP A 135 1.80 21.30 17.76
C ASP A 135 1.88 22.51 18.68
N GLU A 136 3.06 23.11 18.71
CA GLU A 136 3.38 24.31 19.48
C GLU A 136 2.54 25.51 19.03
N THR A 137 2.27 25.63 17.73
CA THR A 137 1.59 26.79 17.14
C THR A 137 0.14 26.87 17.61
N SER A 138 -0.54 25.73 17.69
CA SER A 138 -1.91 25.64 18.18
C SER A 138 -2.03 25.27 19.67
N SER A 139 -0.89 25.13 20.37
CA SER A 139 -0.84 24.66 21.77
C SER A 139 -1.54 23.30 21.96
N HIS A 140 -1.33 22.38 21.02
CA HIS A 140 -1.93 21.05 21.00
C HIS A 140 -0.94 19.99 21.51
N PHE A 141 -1.19 19.44 22.70
CA PHE A 141 -0.33 18.45 23.36
C PHE A 141 -1.17 17.34 24.01
N PRO A 142 -1.74 16.41 23.24
CA PRO A 142 -2.45 15.26 23.79
C PRO A 142 -1.54 14.36 24.63
N ASP A 143 -2.09 13.68 25.64
CA ASP A 143 -1.37 12.66 26.42
C ASP A 143 -1.51 11.25 25.84
N ARG A 144 -2.58 11.02 25.05
CA ARG A 144 -2.85 9.77 24.36
C ARG A 144 -3.59 10.00 23.04
N ILE A 145 -3.57 8.98 22.22
CA ILE A 145 -4.49 8.82 21.10
C ILE A 145 -5.36 7.58 21.28
N GLU A 146 -6.47 7.54 20.57
CA GLU A 146 -7.27 6.33 20.35
C GLU A 146 -7.37 6.06 18.86
N VAL A 147 -7.17 4.80 18.48
CA VAL A 147 -7.31 4.31 17.11
C VAL A 147 -8.35 3.21 17.03
N GLU A 148 -9.07 3.14 15.92
CA GLU A 148 -10.11 2.14 15.70
C GLU A 148 -9.56 1.01 14.81
N VAL A 149 -9.79 -0.24 15.21
CA VAL A 149 -9.44 -1.43 14.44
C VAL A 149 -10.64 -2.37 14.31
N HIS A 150 -10.91 -2.85 13.11
CA HIS A 150 -11.95 -3.85 12.89
C HIS A 150 -11.60 -5.17 13.56
N THR A 151 -12.60 -5.94 13.95
CA THR A 151 -12.43 -7.20 14.71
C THR A 151 -13.15 -8.41 14.12
N ASP A 152 -13.85 -8.22 13.00
CA ASP A 152 -14.53 -9.26 12.24
C ASP A 152 -14.33 -9.04 10.73
N THR A 153 -14.00 -10.12 10.00
CA THR A 153 -13.64 -10.03 8.57
C THR A 153 -14.86 -9.91 7.65
N LEU A 154 -16.05 -10.21 8.16
CA LEU A 154 -17.32 -10.21 7.44
C LEU A 154 -18.27 -9.13 7.97
N ASP A 155 -18.20 -8.81 9.26
CA ASP A 155 -19.03 -7.79 9.89
C ASP A 155 -18.22 -6.53 10.27
N LEU A 156 -18.20 -5.56 9.34
CA LEU A 156 -17.46 -4.31 9.52
C LEU A 156 -18.05 -3.40 10.61
N THR A 157 -19.22 -3.72 11.17
CA THR A 157 -19.76 -2.98 12.33
C THR A 157 -19.01 -3.29 13.62
N ARG A 158 -18.21 -4.38 13.62
CA ARG A 158 -17.46 -4.83 14.79
C ARG A 158 -16.05 -4.27 14.78
N TYR A 159 -15.81 -3.31 15.66
CA TYR A 159 -14.51 -2.69 15.85
C TYR A 159 -14.17 -2.56 17.34
N ALA A 160 -12.91 -2.27 17.62
CA ALA A 160 -12.40 -1.94 18.94
C ALA A 160 -11.62 -0.64 18.88
N ALA A 161 -11.78 0.20 19.89
CA ALA A 161 -10.93 1.35 20.12
C ALA A 161 -9.71 0.91 20.96
N VAL A 162 -8.52 1.21 20.46
CA VAL A 162 -7.24 0.92 21.12
C VAL A 162 -6.63 2.24 21.57
N SER A 163 -6.37 2.34 22.86
CA SER A 163 -5.75 3.51 23.46
C SER A 163 -4.23 3.40 23.46
N VAL A 164 -3.55 4.42 22.95
CA VAL A 164 -2.08 4.45 22.82
C VAL A 164 -1.55 5.69 23.56
N PRO A 165 -0.84 5.52 24.69
CA PRO A 165 -0.24 6.63 25.41
C PRO A 165 0.90 7.24 24.60
N LEU A 166 0.96 8.57 24.49
CA LEU A 166 2.00 9.27 23.74
C LEU A 166 3.27 9.49 24.55
N TYR A 167 3.17 9.46 25.88
CA TYR A 167 4.29 9.67 26.79
C TYR A 167 4.33 8.61 27.89
N ARG A 168 5.52 8.13 28.22
CA ARG A 168 5.78 7.31 29.42
C ARG A 168 7.00 7.85 30.12
N GLU A 169 6.89 8.09 31.43
CA GLU A 169 7.98 8.66 32.24
C GLU A 169 8.55 9.98 31.67
N GLY A 170 7.70 10.78 31.02
CA GLY A 170 8.08 12.04 30.38
C GLY A 170 8.75 11.90 29.00
N LEU A 171 8.95 10.67 28.51
CA LEU A 171 9.54 10.39 27.20
C LEU A 171 8.47 10.09 26.16
N SER A 172 8.61 10.66 24.95
CA SER A 172 7.72 10.38 23.83
C SER A 172 7.81 8.91 23.42
N GLN A 173 6.66 8.28 23.22
CA GLN A 173 6.54 6.93 22.67
C GLN A 173 6.52 6.94 21.13
N TRP A 174 6.45 8.14 20.55
CA TRP A 174 6.48 8.38 19.12
C TRP A 174 7.82 8.97 18.71
N ARG A 175 8.18 8.73 17.45
CA ARG A 175 9.43 9.16 16.82
C ARG A 175 9.12 10.19 15.74
N GLN A 176 9.99 11.18 15.60
CA GLN A 176 10.02 12.13 14.50
C GLN A 176 11.40 12.13 13.85
N ALA A 177 11.46 12.66 12.62
CA ALA A 177 12.69 12.86 11.89
C ALA A 177 12.92 14.36 11.68
N ALA A 178 14.17 14.70 11.43
CA ALA A 178 14.57 15.99 10.92
C ALA A 178 15.52 15.78 9.75
N ASP A 179 15.50 16.71 8.80
CA ASP A 179 16.39 16.73 7.67
C ASP A 179 17.03 18.12 7.52
N SER A 180 17.76 18.34 6.41
CA SER A 180 18.46 19.60 6.16
C SER A 180 17.54 20.84 6.11
N ALA A 181 16.23 20.64 5.88
CA ALA A 181 15.24 21.70 5.80
C ALA A 181 14.46 21.91 7.11
N GLY A 182 14.70 21.07 8.13
CA GLY A 182 14.11 21.18 9.46
C GLY A 182 13.37 19.92 9.90
N ASP A 183 12.43 20.09 10.84
CA ASP A 183 11.60 19.00 11.34
C ASP A 183 10.64 18.50 10.26
N VAL A 184 10.56 17.18 10.13
CA VAL A 184 9.60 16.51 9.25
C VAL A 184 8.28 16.35 10.00
N ASP A 185 7.18 16.79 9.39
CA ASP A 185 5.84 16.67 9.97
C ASP A 185 5.23 15.26 9.75
N VAL A 186 5.99 14.24 10.12
CA VAL A 186 5.59 12.83 10.14
C VAL A 186 6.06 12.22 11.45
N ALA A 187 5.18 11.48 12.12
CA ALA A 187 5.48 10.75 13.33
C ALA A 187 5.11 9.27 13.19
N ALA A 188 5.91 8.41 13.80
CA ALA A 188 5.67 6.98 13.90
C ALA A 188 5.63 6.52 15.36
N ILE A 189 4.63 5.71 15.70
CA ILE A 189 4.45 5.11 17.03
C ILE A 189 4.54 3.61 16.89
N GLU A 190 5.46 2.97 17.61
CA GLU A 190 5.52 1.50 17.62
C GLU A 190 4.34 0.95 18.43
N ILE A 191 3.55 0.08 17.81
CA ILE A 191 2.38 -0.55 18.43
C ILE A 191 2.77 -1.96 18.84
N ASP A 192 2.66 -2.24 20.14
CA ASP A 192 2.74 -3.61 20.63
C ASP A 192 1.54 -4.41 20.13
N VAL A 193 1.79 -5.35 19.22
CA VAL A 193 0.75 -6.22 18.64
C VAL A 193 0.05 -7.04 19.73
N GLY A 194 0.73 -7.35 20.84
CA GLY A 194 0.13 -8.03 21.98
C GLY A 194 -0.89 -7.18 22.75
N SER A 195 -0.87 -5.86 22.56
CA SER A 195 -1.85 -4.93 23.16
C SER A 195 -3.12 -4.76 22.32
N LEU A 196 -3.11 -5.22 21.05
CA LEU A 196 -4.28 -5.23 20.19
C LEU A 196 -5.22 -6.39 20.55
N PRO A 197 -6.55 -6.23 20.38
CA PRO A 197 -7.48 -7.36 20.45
C PRO A 197 -7.02 -8.50 19.55
N ALA A 198 -7.10 -9.75 20.02
CA ALA A 198 -6.62 -10.92 19.28
C ALA A 198 -7.30 -11.09 17.90
N SER A 199 -8.52 -10.56 17.74
CA SER A 199 -9.29 -10.57 16.50
C SER A 199 -9.08 -9.34 15.62
N SER A 200 -8.12 -8.45 15.94
CA SER A 200 -7.88 -7.23 15.17
C SER A 200 -7.53 -7.54 13.72
N ILE A 201 -8.17 -6.82 12.81
CA ILE A 201 -7.98 -6.93 11.38
C ILE A 201 -7.50 -5.57 10.88
N LEU A 202 -6.26 -5.55 10.42
CA LEU A 202 -5.65 -4.40 9.78
C LEU A 202 -4.67 -4.89 8.72
N HIS A 203 -4.52 -4.08 7.68
CA HIS A 203 -3.44 -4.21 6.73
C HIS A 203 -2.39 -3.14 7.03
N ALA A 204 -1.15 -3.36 6.60
CA ALA A 204 -0.09 -2.38 6.80
C ALA A 204 0.74 -2.29 5.53
N PHE A 205 1.17 -1.08 5.19
CA PHE A 205 2.24 -0.88 4.22
C PHE A 205 3.56 -1.41 4.79
N GLY A 206 4.56 -1.55 3.93
CA GLY A 206 5.89 -2.03 4.26
C GLY A 206 6.90 -1.46 3.28
N PRO A 207 8.20 -1.72 3.46
CA PRO A 207 9.25 -1.23 2.56
C PRO A 207 8.98 -1.55 1.08
N GLU A 208 8.40 -2.72 0.81
CA GLU A 208 7.99 -3.16 -0.53
C GLU A 208 6.90 -2.30 -1.19
N HIS A 209 6.21 -1.45 -0.43
CA HIS A 209 5.20 -0.52 -0.94
C HIS A 209 5.77 0.89 -1.21
N LEU A 210 7.03 1.17 -0.83
CA LEU A 210 7.67 2.47 -1.05
C LEU A 210 8.34 2.54 -2.43
N GLU A 211 9.14 1.52 -2.74
CA GLU A 211 9.92 1.44 -3.98
C GLU A 211 9.10 0.79 -5.09
N ALA A 212 8.78 1.56 -6.14
CA ALA A 212 8.27 0.98 -7.37
C ALA A 212 9.46 0.51 -8.22
N SER A 213 9.55 -0.79 -8.46
CA SER A 213 10.52 -1.34 -9.40
C SER A 213 10.25 -0.82 -10.82
N GLY A 214 10.96 0.24 -11.22
CA GLY A 214 10.97 0.77 -12.60
C GLY A 214 9.80 1.67 -13.01
N ASP A 215 8.80 1.89 -12.15
CA ASP A 215 7.67 2.81 -12.39
C ASP A 215 7.86 4.08 -11.56
N ILE A 216 8.33 5.15 -12.20
CA ILE A 216 8.62 6.44 -11.56
C ILE A 216 7.35 7.27 -11.52
N ALA A 217 6.99 7.80 -10.34
CA ALA A 217 5.87 8.72 -10.22
C ALA A 217 6.16 10.07 -10.85
N GLU A 218 5.18 10.60 -11.58
CA GLU A 218 5.31 11.83 -12.35
C GLU A 218 4.15 12.81 -12.09
N VAL A 219 4.36 14.08 -12.45
CA VAL A 219 3.32 15.11 -12.36
C VAL A 219 2.09 14.67 -13.14
N GLY A 220 0.91 14.83 -12.51
CA GLY A 220 -0.36 14.44 -13.11
C GLY A 220 -0.77 12.98 -12.83
N ASP A 221 0.10 12.15 -12.27
CA ASP A 221 -0.27 10.80 -11.85
C ASP A 221 -1.49 10.84 -10.90
N ALA A 222 -2.42 9.91 -11.14
CA ALA A 222 -3.62 9.78 -10.33
C ALA A 222 -3.28 9.16 -8.96
N LEU A 223 -3.72 9.84 -7.92
CA LEU A 223 -3.51 9.47 -6.53
C LEU A 223 -4.84 9.27 -5.81
N VAL A 224 -4.78 8.54 -4.70
CA VAL A 224 -5.85 8.50 -3.69
C VAL A 224 -5.30 8.85 -2.31
N ILE A 225 -6.09 9.60 -1.55
CA ILE A 225 -5.82 9.92 -0.15
C ILE A 225 -6.95 9.31 0.68
N ILE A 226 -6.62 8.33 1.52
CA ILE A 226 -7.58 7.57 2.33
C ILE A 226 -7.57 8.13 3.75
N GLY A 227 -8.67 8.68 4.26
CA GLY A 227 -8.66 9.27 5.60
C GLY A 227 -10.04 9.67 6.15
N PHE A 228 -10.01 10.48 7.21
CA PHE A 228 -11.16 10.89 8.02
C PHE A 228 -11.35 12.42 8.01
N PRO A 229 -11.61 13.04 6.84
CA PRO A 229 -11.74 14.50 6.71
C PRO A 229 -12.85 15.03 7.62
N LEU A 230 -12.53 15.99 8.49
CA LEU A 230 -13.44 16.58 9.49
C LEU A 230 -14.04 15.54 10.44
N GLY A 231 -13.41 14.37 10.58
CA GLY A 231 -13.99 13.22 11.28
C GLY A 231 -15.17 12.57 10.53
N PHE A 232 -15.43 12.94 9.28
CA PHE A 232 -16.45 12.32 8.43
C PHE A 232 -15.98 10.95 7.94
N HIS A 233 -16.81 9.94 8.16
CA HIS A 233 -16.58 8.54 7.82
C HIS A 233 -17.92 7.79 7.82
N ASP A 234 -17.90 6.53 7.38
CA ASP A 234 -19.03 5.63 7.60
C ASP A 234 -19.14 5.32 9.10
N THR A 235 -20.16 5.84 9.77
CA THR A 235 -20.35 5.63 11.21
C THR A 235 -20.99 4.29 11.56
N VAL A 236 -21.39 3.49 10.57
CA VAL A 236 -21.91 2.14 10.76
C VAL A 236 -20.77 1.13 10.62
N HIS A 237 -19.97 1.26 9.56
CA HIS A 237 -18.88 0.32 9.26
C HIS A 237 -17.50 0.84 9.62
N HIS A 238 -17.37 2.05 10.16
CA HIS A 238 -16.12 2.66 10.61
C HIS A 238 -15.03 2.72 9.52
N LEU A 239 -15.43 2.88 8.26
CA LEU A 239 -14.52 2.94 7.11
C LEU A 239 -14.13 4.38 6.76
N PRO A 240 -12.87 4.61 6.35
CA PRO A 240 -12.42 5.92 5.89
C PRO A 240 -13.08 6.34 4.58
N VAL A 241 -12.98 7.63 4.26
CA VAL A 241 -13.35 8.17 2.95
C VAL A 241 -12.11 8.27 2.07
N VAL A 242 -12.29 7.95 0.79
CA VAL A 242 -11.25 8.05 -0.24
C VAL A 242 -11.45 9.33 -1.04
N ARG A 243 -10.39 10.12 -1.21
CA ARG A 243 -10.36 11.31 -2.07
C ARG A 243 -9.41 11.08 -3.22
N SER A 244 -9.87 11.33 -4.44
CA SER A 244 -9.00 11.44 -5.61
C SER A 244 -8.09 12.65 -5.47
N ALA A 245 -6.85 12.48 -5.94
CA ALA A 245 -5.82 13.50 -5.97
C ALA A 245 -4.95 13.34 -7.22
N SER A 246 -4.08 14.30 -7.50
CA SER A 246 -3.00 14.14 -8.47
C SER A 246 -1.69 14.75 -7.96
N ILE A 247 -0.56 14.30 -8.50
CA ILE A 247 0.74 14.91 -8.24
C ILE A 247 0.77 16.31 -8.89
N ALA A 248 1.02 17.35 -8.10
CA ALA A 248 0.96 18.76 -8.50
C ALA A 248 2.31 19.48 -8.51
N SER A 249 3.41 18.77 -8.23
CA SER A 249 4.78 19.28 -8.36
C SER A 249 5.70 18.18 -8.86
N ALA A 250 6.86 18.54 -9.43
CA ALA A 250 7.87 17.57 -9.86
C ALA A 250 8.18 16.55 -8.75
N PHE A 251 7.79 15.29 -8.96
CA PHE A 251 8.01 14.23 -7.98
C PHE A 251 9.48 13.86 -7.90
N GLY A 252 9.97 13.54 -6.69
CA GLY A 252 11.39 13.38 -6.40
C GLY A 252 12.16 14.69 -6.24
N VAL A 253 11.53 15.84 -6.52
CA VAL A 253 12.08 17.16 -6.24
C VAL A 253 11.43 17.71 -4.98
N ARG A 254 12.26 18.13 -4.02
CA ARG A 254 11.84 18.73 -2.74
C ARG A 254 11.21 20.09 -2.99
N PHE A 255 9.91 20.24 -2.74
CA PHE A 255 9.22 21.51 -2.97
C PHE A 255 9.68 22.55 -1.94
N GLN A 256 10.18 23.69 -2.40
CA GLN A 256 10.80 24.72 -1.53
C GLN A 256 11.92 24.15 -0.63
N GLN A 257 12.67 23.15 -1.11
CA GLN A 257 13.71 22.40 -0.38
C GLN A 257 13.19 21.54 0.78
N GLN A 258 11.88 21.55 1.04
CA GLN A 258 11.26 20.74 2.09
C GLN A 258 11.04 19.30 1.62
N GLY A 259 11.03 18.35 2.56
CA GLY A 259 10.89 16.91 2.30
C GLY A 259 9.51 16.46 1.83
N TYR A 260 8.77 17.33 1.15
CA TYR A 260 7.44 17.07 0.64
C TYR A 260 7.30 17.45 -0.83
N PHE A 261 6.24 16.93 -1.45
CA PHE A 261 5.74 17.31 -2.76
C PHE A 261 4.30 17.84 -2.63
N LEU A 262 3.79 18.45 -3.70
CA LEU A 262 2.43 18.96 -3.76
C LEU A 262 1.47 17.94 -4.37
N THR A 263 0.26 17.90 -3.81
CA THR A 263 -0.88 17.17 -4.35
C THR A 263 -2.06 18.11 -4.57
N ASP A 264 -2.75 17.96 -5.70
CA ASP A 264 -4.02 18.65 -5.96
C ASP A 264 -5.17 17.76 -5.49
N ALA A 265 -5.87 18.21 -4.44
CA ALA A 265 -7.04 17.53 -3.91
C ALA A 265 -7.86 18.41 -2.98
N ARG A 266 -9.17 18.18 -2.98
CA ARG A 266 -10.09 18.73 -1.96
C ARG A 266 -9.97 17.92 -0.67
N THR A 267 -8.93 18.21 0.11
CA THR A 267 -8.71 17.64 1.45
C THR A 267 -9.26 18.58 2.53
N HIS A 268 -9.44 18.10 3.75
CA HIS A 268 -9.91 18.92 4.88
C HIS A 268 -9.11 18.61 6.14
N ARG A 269 -9.17 19.50 7.14
CA ARG A 269 -8.66 19.19 8.49
C ARG A 269 -9.17 17.81 8.91
N GLY A 270 -8.34 16.97 9.50
CA GLY A 270 -8.67 15.57 9.82
C GLY A 270 -8.13 14.56 8.80
N SER A 271 -7.74 15.00 7.60
CA SER A 271 -6.97 14.19 6.65
C SER A 271 -5.48 14.11 6.99
N SER A 272 -4.97 14.95 7.89
CA SER A 272 -3.57 14.94 8.33
C SER A 272 -3.17 13.57 8.85
N GLY A 273 -2.03 13.06 8.37
CA GLY A 273 -1.54 11.70 8.61
C GLY A 273 -2.08 10.63 7.65
N ALA A 274 -2.98 10.97 6.71
CA ALA A 274 -3.49 10.01 5.73
C ALA A 274 -2.41 9.55 4.74
N PRO A 275 -2.40 8.27 4.33
CA PRO A 275 -1.51 7.80 3.28
C PRO A 275 -1.93 8.38 1.92
N VAL A 276 -0.92 8.75 1.13
CA VAL A 276 -1.06 9.21 -0.26
C VAL A 276 -0.58 8.08 -1.17
N LEU A 277 -1.51 7.50 -1.91
CA LEU A 277 -1.29 6.25 -2.64
C LEU A 277 -1.42 6.44 -4.14
N ARG A 278 -0.57 5.72 -4.88
CA ARG A 278 -0.69 5.53 -6.33
C ARG A 278 -0.99 4.06 -6.61
N ARG A 279 -1.83 3.76 -7.58
CA ARG A 279 -2.07 2.37 -7.99
C ARG A 279 -0.76 1.79 -8.53
N SER A 280 -0.33 0.64 -8.03
CA SER A 280 0.87 -0.01 -8.57
C SER A 280 0.61 -0.50 -9.99
N GLN A 281 1.53 -0.22 -10.92
CA GLN A 281 1.48 -0.74 -12.29
C GLN A 281 2.22 -2.07 -12.45
N ASP A 282 2.83 -2.60 -11.38
CA ASP A 282 3.47 -3.92 -11.42
C ASP A 282 2.40 -5.00 -11.68
N PRO A 283 2.49 -5.77 -12.79
CA PRO A 283 1.58 -6.87 -13.08
C PRO A 283 1.54 -7.95 -11.97
N ASN A 284 2.60 -8.04 -11.16
CA ASN A 284 2.65 -8.93 -10.00
C ASN A 284 2.03 -8.32 -8.73
N ALA A 285 1.80 -7.00 -8.68
CA ALA A 285 1.16 -6.36 -7.53
C ALA A 285 -0.31 -6.75 -7.39
N ASP A 286 -1.00 -7.14 -8.47
CA ASP A 286 -2.35 -7.72 -8.37
C ASP A 286 -2.37 -9.07 -7.60
N ARG A 287 -1.20 -9.68 -7.34
CA ARG A 287 -1.04 -10.83 -6.43
C ARG A 287 -0.66 -10.44 -5.01
N SER A 288 -0.23 -9.20 -4.77
CA SER A 288 -0.06 -8.67 -3.42
C SER A 288 -1.45 -8.34 -2.84
N GLN A 289 -1.63 -8.49 -1.52
CA GLN A 289 -2.90 -8.12 -0.89
C GLN A 289 -3.18 -6.61 -0.96
N LEU A 290 -2.22 -5.80 -1.42
CA LEU A 290 -2.27 -4.35 -1.41
C LEU A 290 -1.55 -3.78 -2.66
N PRO A 291 -2.24 -3.66 -3.81
CA PRO A 291 -1.62 -3.26 -5.08
C PRO A 291 -1.47 -1.73 -5.17
N TRP A 292 -0.84 -1.15 -4.16
CA TRP A 292 -0.69 0.28 -3.96
C TRP A 292 0.75 0.62 -3.65
N GLN A 293 1.24 1.69 -4.25
CA GLN A 293 2.49 2.33 -3.85
C GLN A 293 2.16 3.46 -2.88
N LEU A 294 2.85 3.50 -1.75
CA LEU A 294 2.78 4.58 -0.77
C LEU A 294 3.81 5.65 -1.14
N LEU A 295 3.33 6.78 -1.67
CA LEU A 295 4.20 7.89 -2.10
C LEU A 295 4.48 8.88 -0.97
N GLY A 296 3.54 9.07 -0.06
CA GLY A 296 3.70 10.05 0.99
C GLY A 296 2.66 10.01 2.10
N VAL A 297 2.84 10.93 3.04
CA VAL A 297 1.95 11.18 4.18
C VAL A 297 1.36 12.57 4.02
N HIS A 298 0.04 12.66 3.87
CA HIS A 298 -0.65 13.94 3.78
C HIS A 298 -0.49 14.74 5.08
N SER A 299 -0.09 16.01 4.98
CA SER A 299 0.09 16.89 6.13
C SER A 299 -0.98 17.98 6.16
N THR A 300 -0.74 19.11 5.49
CA THR A 300 -1.54 20.32 5.57
C THR A 300 -1.82 20.88 4.19
N ARG A 301 -2.84 21.74 4.09
CA ARG A 301 -3.11 22.48 2.86
C ARG A 301 -2.01 23.52 2.65
N MET A 302 -1.52 23.61 1.42
CA MET A 302 -0.66 24.70 1.00
C MET A 302 -1.55 25.91 0.71
N ASP A 303 -1.24 27.03 1.35
CA ASP A 303 -1.98 28.27 1.11
C ASP A 303 -1.03 29.46 0.97
N MET A 304 -1.40 30.42 0.13
CA MET A 304 -0.63 31.64 -0.02
C MET A 304 -1.03 32.61 1.08
N ARG A 305 -0.10 32.88 2.00
CA ARG A 305 -0.31 33.81 3.13
C ARG A 305 -0.79 35.21 2.70
N THR A 306 -0.55 35.59 1.45
CA THR A 306 -0.90 36.89 0.88
C THR A 306 -2.21 36.90 0.08
N ARG A 307 -2.95 35.78 0.03
CA ARG A 307 -4.20 35.74 -0.74
C ARG A 307 -5.31 36.54 -0.05
N ASP A 308 -6.20 37.11 -0.85
CA ASP A 308 -7.42 37.75 -0.35
C ASP A 308 -8.47 36.68 -0.05
N LEU A 309 -8.81 36.48 1.22
CA LEU A 309 -9.78 35.46 1.64
C LEU A 309 -11.21 35.69 1.11
N LEU A 310 -11.54 36.90 0.66
CA LEU A 310 -12.86 37.25 0.12
C LEU A 310 -12.94 37.11 -1.40
N GLN A 311 -11.81 37.26 -2.09
CA GLN A 311 -11.76 37.26 -3.57
C GLN A 311 -11.11 36.00 -4.14
N ASP A 312 -10.18 35.40 -3.41
CA ASP A 312 -9.38 34.26 -3.88
C ASP A 312 -9.86 32.96 -3.26
N GLU A 313 -10.20 31.98 -4.11
CA GLU A 313 -10.40 30.60 -3.67
C GLU A 313 -9.08 30.02 -3.14
N SER A 314 -9.18 29.03 -2.23
CA SER A 314 -7.98 28.31 -1.80
C SER A 314 -7.35 27.57 -2.98
N LEU A 315 -6.02 27.48 -3.02
CA LEU A 315 -5.30 26.84 -4.11
C LEU A 315 -5.72 25.39 -4.40
N GLY A 316 -6.33 24.68 -3.44
CA GLY A 316 -6.63 23.25 -3.57
C GLY A 316 -5.39 22.35 -3.49
N LEU A 317 -4.22 22.95 -3.26
CA LEU A 317 -2.95 22.26 -3.13
C LEU A 317 -2.68 21.85 -1.69
N ASN A 318 -2.00 20.72 -1.53
CA ASN A 318 -1.67 20.14 -0.24
C ASN A 318 -0.23 19.64 -0.23
N CYS A 319 0.40 19.65 0.94
CA CYS A 319 1.72 19.10 1.15
C CYS A 319 1.62 17.62 1.55
N ALA A 320 2.40 16.77 0.88
CA ALA A 320 2.58 15.36 1.23
C ALA A 320 4.07 15.07 1.44
N TRP A 321 4.45 14.68 2.65
CA TRP A 321 5.83 14.29 2.96
C TRP A 321 6.18 12.98 2.28
N TYR A 322 7.37 12.87 1.71
CA TYR A 322 7.82 11.64 1.05
C TYR A 322 7.81 10.47 2.04
N ALA A 323 7.33 9.31 1.59
CA ALA A 323 7.16 8.14 2.46
C ALA A 323 8.48 7.41 2.78
N ASP A 324 9.59 7.76 2.13
CA ASP A 324 10.92 7.24 2.44
C ASP A 324 11.38 7.60 3.87
N VAL A 325 10.87 8.70 4.44
CA VAL A 325 11.10 9.07 5.86
C VAL A 325 10.68 7.97 6.82
N LEU A 326 9.73 7.11 6.45
CA LEU A 326 9.31 5.98 7.28
C LEU A 326 10.45 4.99 7.50
N MET A 327 11.41 4.90 6.58
CA MET A 327 12.59 4.07 6.75
C MET A 327 13.47 4.60 7.89
N ALA A 328 13.66 5.91 8.00
CA ALA A 328 14.39 6.48 9.13
C ALA A 328 13.61 6.31 10.46
N LEU A 329 12.30 6.58 10.44
CA LEU A 329 11.46 6.53 11.65
C LEU A 329 11.31 5.12 12.24
N THR A 330 11.36 4.09 11.39
CA THR A 330 11.11 2.70 11.77
C THR A 330 12.38 1.87 11.93
N GLU A 331 13.56 2.50 11.84
CA GLU A 331 14.81 1.81 12.15
C GLU A 331 14.79 1.24 13.59
N PRO A 332 15.49 0.11 13.84
CA PRO A 332 15.76 -0.33 15.19
C PRO A 332 16.47 0.80 15.93
N ALA A 333 16.02 1.13 17.14
CA ALA A 333 16.78 2.04 17.97
C ALA A 333 18.18 1.45 18.15
N THR A 334 19.21 2.15 17.68
CA THR A 334 20.60 1.75 17.91
C THR A 334 20.75 1.66 19.42
N ALA A 335 21.05 0.47 19.94
CA ALA A 335 21.36 0.31 21.35
C ALA A 335 22.48 1.31 21.65
N ALA A 336 22.16 2.38 22.38
CA ALA A 336 23.14 3.35 22.81
C ALA A 336 24.27 2.56 23.47
N ALA A 337 25.47 2.64 22.88
CA ALA A 337 26.64 2.03 23.45
C ALA A 337 26.74 2.50 24.90
N LYS A 338 26.52 1.57 25.83
CA LYS A 338 26.86 1.77 27.23
C LYS A 338 28.37 2.02 27.27
N ALA A 339 28.75 3.30 27.31
CA ALA A 339 30.01 3.75 27.84
C ALA A 339 29.82 4.06 29.33
#